data_AF-A0A529KJ48-F1
#
_entry.id   AF-A0A529KJ48-F1
#
_cell.length_a   1.000
_cell.length_b   1.000
_cell.length_c   1.000
_cell.angle_alpha   90.00
_cell.angle_beta   90.00
_cell.angle_gamma   90.00
#
_symmetry.space_group_name_H-M   'P 1'
#
loop_
_entity.id
_entity.type
_entity.pdbx_description
1 polymer ?
#
loop_
_entity_poly.entity_id
_entity_poly.type
_entity_poly.pdbx_seq_one_letter_code
_entity_poly.pdbx_strand_id
1 'polypeptide(L)' 'FAVGDINWYPGKLKLILSGFHEVALMAQAAKRIVSPGERIVFQYTTSSTSLQKKLGVAG' A
#
# COMPACT_ATOMS: atom_id res chain seq x y z
N PHE A 1 -11.69 2.01 -4.58
CA PHE A 1 -11.25 2.82 -3.41
C PHE A 1 -11.02 4.26 -3.88
N ALA A 2 -11.10 5.24 -2.97
CA ALA A 2 -10.80 6.65 -3.26
C ALA A 2 -9.70 7.15 -2.30
N VAL A 3 -8.64 7.73 -2.86
CA VAL A 3 -7.42 8.18 -2.17
C VAL A 3 -6.96 9.51 -2.75
N GLY A 4 -6.25 10.32 -1.99
CA GLY A 4 -5.81 11.66 -2.39
C GLY A 4 -6.91 12.71 -2.23
N ASP A 5 -6.78 13.82 -2.94
CA ASP A 5 -7.66 14.99 -2.76
C ASP A 5 -9.12 14.78 -3.17
N ILE A 6 -9.40 13.67 -3.87
CA ILE A 6 -10.75 13.28 -4.28
C ILE A 6 -11.58 12.66 -3.15
N ASN A 7 -10.96 12.20 -2.05
CA ASN A 7 -11.67 11.49 -0.98
C ASN A 7 -12.04 12.40 0.21
N TRP A 8 -12.87 11.86 1.11
CA TRP A 8 -13.30 12.55 2.33
C TRP A 8 -13.44 11.57 3.49
N TYR A 9 -13.01 12.01 4.68
CA TYR A 9 -13.30 11.41 5.99
C TYR A 9 -13.04 12.46 7.09
N PRO A 10 -13.58 12.30 8.30
CA PRO A 10 -13.33 13.24 9.40
C PRO A 10 -11.83 13.42 9.67
N GLY A 11 -11.35 14.67 9.57
CA GLY A 11 -9.92 15.00 9.77
C GLY A 11 -9.02 14.83 8.53
N LYS A 12 -9.58 14.59 7.34
CA LYS A 12 -8.80 14.53 6.08
C LYS A 12 -8.07 15.86 5.83
N LEU A 13 -6.76 15.77 5.65
CA LEU A 13 -5.92 16.85 5.14
C LEU A 13 -5.58 16.60 3.67
N LYS A 14 -5.67 17.65 2.83
CA LYS A 14 -5.27 17.61 1.41
C LYS A 14 -3.77 17.80 1.27
N LEU A 15 -3.03 16.78 1.71
CA LEU A 15 -1.57 16.72 1.64
C LEU A 15 -1.15 15.53 0.80
N ILE A 16 -0.09 15.70 0.01
CA ILE A 16 0.54 14.60 -0.74
C ILE A 16 0.89 13.44 0.21
N LEU A 17 1.40 13.75 1.40
CA LEU A 17 1.71 12.77 2.44
C LEU A 17 0.49 11.93 2.88
N SER A 18 -0.66 12.59 3.07
CA SER A 18 -1.91 11.89 3.39
C SER A 18 -2.32 10.96 2.25
N GLY A 19 -2.14 11.38 1.00
CA GLY A 19 -2.35 10.54 -0.17
C GLY A 19 -1.50 9.27 -0.16
N PHE A 20 -0.21 9.36 0.17
CA PHE A 20 0.66 8.17 0.27
C PHE A 20 0.20 7.19 1.35
N HIS A 21 -0.19 7.70 2.52
CA HIS A 21 -0.72 6.87 3.59
C HIS A 21 -1.98 6.09 3.16
N GLU A 22 -2.90 6.79 2.50
CA GLU A 22 -4.15 6.18 2.02
C GLU A 22 -3.92 5.13 0.94
N VAL A 23 -3.01 5.41 0.00
CA VAL A 23 -2.65 4.45 -1.06
C VAL A 23 -2.06 3.18 -0.44
N ALA A 24 -1.23 3.29 0.60
CA ALA A 24 -0.65 2.13 1.28
C ALA A 24 -1.73 1.22 1.90
N LEU A 25 -2.72 1.81 2.58
CA LEU A 25 -3.86 1.07 3.15
C LEU A 25 -4.77 0.50 2.05
N MET A 26 -5.00 1.26 0.99
CA MET A 26 -5.80 0.86 -0.15
C MET A 26 -5.21 -0.37 -0.83
N ALA A 27 -3.89 -0.41 -1.07
CA ALA A 27 -3.22 -1.53 -1.72
C ALA A 27 -3.39 -2.85 -0.92
N GLN A 28 -3.32 -2.77 0.41
CA GLN A 28 -3.61 -3.90 1.31
C GLN A 28 -5.03 -4.45 1.13
N ALA A 29 -6.03 -3.57 1.01
CA ALA A 29 -7.41 -3.98 0.78
C ALA A 29 -7.64 -4.50 -0.64
N ALA A 30 -7.08 -3.83 -1.65
CA ALA A 30 -7.18 -4.20 -3.06
C ALA A 30 -6.57 -5.58 -3.35
N LYS A 31 -5.46 -5.95 -2.68
CA LYS A 31 -4.83 -7.26 -2.88
C LYS A 31 -5.75 -8.43 -2.54
N ARG A 32 -6.64 -8.28 -1.53
CA ARG A 32 -7.65 -9.31 -1.20
C ARG A 32 -8.71 -9.49 -2.27
N ILE A 33 -8.99 -8.43 -3.04
CA ILE A 33 -9.95 -8.45 -4.14
C ILE A 33 -9.31 -9.03 -5.41
N VAL A 34 -8.08 -8.60 -5.72
CA VAL A 34 -7.37 -9.02 -6.95
C VAL A 34 -6.83 -10.45 -6.85
N SER A 35 -6.52 -10.93 -5.65
CA SER A 35 -6.00 -12.29 -5.41
C SER A 35 -6.71 -12.94 -4.22
N PRO A 36 -8.00 -13.30 -4.37
CA PRO A 36 -8.75 -13.92 -3.29
C PRO A 36 -8.13 -15.27 -2.91
N GLY A 37 -7.85 -15.46 -1.63
CA GLY A 37 -7.22 -16.68 -1.09
C GLY A 37 -5.71 -16.59 -0.86
N GLU A 38 -5.03 -15.58 -1.41
CA GLU A 38 -3.61 -15.37 -1.12
C GLU A 38 -3.44 -14.70 0.26
N ARG A 39 -2.65 -15.31 1.15
CA ARG A 39 -2.35 -14.72 2.47
C ARG A 39 -1.40 -13.54 2.29
N ILE A 40 -1.85 -12.35 2.68
CA ILE A 40 -1.01 -11.15 2.72
C ILE A 40 -0.10 -11.21 3.95
N VAL A 41 1.20 -11.36 3.74
CA VAL A 41 2.22 -11.30 4.80
C VAL A 41 2.82 -9.91 4.82
N PHE A 42 2.74 -9.24 5.97
CA PHE A 42 3.38 -7.94 6.15
C PHE A 42 4.90 -8.10 6.24
N GLN A 43 5.63 -7.32 5.45
CA GLN A 43 7.08 -7.40 5.31
C GLN A 43 7.66 -6.00 5.18
N TYR A 44 8.87 -5.80 5.71
CA TYR A 44 9.60 -4.55 5.59
C TYR A 44 10.53 -4.59 4.36
N THR A 45 10.60 -3.49 3.62
CA THR A 45 11.44 -3.37 2.42
C THR A 45 12.93 -3.49 2.71
N THR A 46 13.36 -3.16 3.93
CA THR A 46 14.77 -3.20 4.36
C THR A 46 15.28 -4.62 4.63
N SER A 47 14.43 -5.54 5.09
CA SER A 47 14.83 -6.89 5.50
C SER A 47 14.29 -8.01 4.63
N SER A 48 13.29 -7.74 3.79
CA SER A 48 12.70 -8.75 2.93
C SER A 48 13.44 -8.87 1.60
N THR A 49 14.15 -9.99 1.43
CA THR A 49 14.76 -10.37 0.14
C THR A 49 13.71 -10.53 -0.96
N SER A 50 12.50 -11.02 -0.63
CA SER A 50 11.40 -11.15 -1.60
C SER A 50 10.91 -9.80 -2.12
N LEU A 51 10.84 -8.78 -1.25
CA LEU A 51 10.49 -7.41 -1.65
C LEU A 51 11.63 -6.74 -2.41
N GLN A 52 12.87 -6.91 -1.96
CA GLN A 52 14.05 -6.36 -2.65
C GLN A 52 14.20 -6.93 -4.06
N LYS A 53 13.87 -8.21 -4.27
CA LYS A 53 13.81 -8.83 -5.61
C LYS A 53 12.74 -8.19 -6.48
N LYS A 54 11.55 -7.90 -5.94
CA LYS A 54 10.49 -7.17 -6.66
C LYS A 54 10.89 -5.73 -7.01
N LEU A 55 11.73 -5.11 -6.18
CA LEU A 55 12.27 -3.76 -6.41
C LEU A 55 13.51 -3.75 -7.33
N GLY A 56 14.03 -4.92 -7.73
CA GLY A 56 15.25 -5.01 -8.54
C GLY A 56 16.54 -4.64 -7.79
N VAL A 57 16.51 -4.63 -6.46
CA VAL A 57 17.65 -4.23 -5.61
C VAL A 57 18.45 -5.46 -5.14
N ALA A 58 17.80 -6.62 -5.03
CA ALA A 58 18.48 -7.87 -4.68
C ALA A 58 19.19 -8.46 -5.92
N GLY A 59 20.52 -8.38 -5.92
CA GLY A 59 21.43 -9.16 -6.76
C GLY A 59 21.91 -10.41 -6.05
#